data_AF-A0A523RKW3-F1
#
_entry.id   AF-A0A523RKW3-F1
#
_cell.length_a   1.000
_cell.length_b   1.000
_cell.length_c   1.000
_cell.angle_alpha   90.00
_cell.angle_beta   90.00
_cell.angle_gamma   90.00
#
_symmetry.space_group_name_H-M   'P 1'
#
loop_
_entity.id
_entity.type
_entity.pdbx_description
1 polymer ?
#
loop_
_entity_poly.entity_id
_entity_poly.type
_entity_poly.pdbx_seq_one_letter_code
_entity_poly.pdbx_strand_id
1 'polypeptide(L)'
;MVKKKEDRSLLCLGPPHSGKSVFCYLLFKCLRELDNDTCIMDADYYAPTLRRYDFASLEENEYLIMTPHSTKPEHLTCDKFRRLAHSIHDFIETKGVIIIDGVGKFSDSTKSLLELAHMLIILCPNRYDVKTTSKECGYIQEGVVLHPFEFYEKESKMCMKIKTHFRDQRIAFFNEDKLVGEVYDLKRNQIKKGKILNIPKETLATIKQIAEFIINKWII
;
A
#
# COMPACT_ATOMS: atom_id res chain seq x y z
N MET A 1 -27.80 -1.16 5.58
CA MET A 1 -27.06 -2.44 5.59
C MET A 1 -25.64 -2.14 6.03
N VAL A 2 -25.18 -2.68 7.15
CA VAL A 2 -23.77 -2.52 7.55
C VAL A 2 -22.96 -3.46 6.64
N LYS A 3 -22.12 -2.92 5.74
CA LYS A 3 -21.18 -3.74 4.96
C LYS A 3 -20.40 -4.64 5.92
N LYS A 4 -20.22 -5.93 5.58
CA LYS A 4 -19.46 -6.87 6.40
C LYS A 4 -18.07 -6.30 6.66
N LYS A 5 -17.49 -6.57 7.84
CA LYS A 5 -16.13 -6.12 8.23
C LYS A 5 -15.04 -6.44 7.19
N GLU A 6 -15.28 -7.43 6.35
CA GLU A 6 -14.39 -7.90 5.27
C GLU A 6 -14.21 -6.86 4.12
N ASP A 7 -15.13 -5.89 3.94
CA ASP A 7 -15.11 -4.98 2.79
C ASP A 7 -14.21 -3.72 2.95
N ARG A 8 -13.29 -3.70 3.92
CA ARG A 8 -12.54 -2.46 4.30
C ARG A 8 -11.03 -2.55 4.14
N SER A 9 -10.56 -3.64 3.55
CA SER A 9 -9.14 -3.86 3.29
C SER A 9 -8.73 -3.29 1.95
N LEU A 10 -7.70 -2.46 2.01
CA LEU A 10 -6.99 -1.88 0.88
C LEU A 10 -5.63 -2.54 0.85
N LEU A 11 -5.25 -3.12 -0.29
CA LEU A 11 -3.93 -3.69 -0.49
C LEU A 11 -3.12 -2.79 -1.41
N CYS A 12 -1.95 -2.37 -0.95
CA CYS A 12 -0.98 -1.69 -1.79
C CYS A 12 0.04 -2.72 -2.30
N LEU A 13 0.21 -2.81 -3.61
CA LEU A 13 1.25 -3.62 -4.27
C LEU A 13 2.13 -2.75 -5.17
N GLY A 14 3.33 -3.22 -5.45
CA GLY A 14 4.27 -2.55 -6.33
C GLY A 14 5.63 -3.22 -6.28
N PRO A 15 6.46 -3.09 -7.33
CA PRO A 15 7.81 -3.64 -7.31
C PRO A 15 8.66 -2.95 -6.23
N PRO A 16 9.85 -3.51 -5.89
CA PRO A 16 10.78 -2.87 -4.97
C PRO A 16 11.08 -1.43 -5.40
N HIS A 17 11.29 -0.55 -4.43
CA HIS A 17 11.59 0.88 -4.66
C HIS A 17 10.49 1.72 -5.34
N SER A 18 9.29 1.17 -5.54
CA SER A 18 8.10 1.91 -6.02
C SER A 18 7.63 3.04 -5.11
N GLY A 19 8.10 3.12 -3.86
CA GLY A 19 7.60 4.05 -2.85
C GLY A 19 6.38 3.54 -2.07
N LYS A 20 5.94 2.29 -2.30
CA LYS A 20 4.77 1.65 -1.67
C LYS A 20 4.64 1.90 -0.17
N SER A 21 5.65 1.57 0.65
CA SER A 21 5.55 1.76 2.10
C SER A 21 5.42 3.22 2.54
N VAL A 22 6.05 4.14 1.79
CA VAL A 22 5.92 5.60 2.03
C VAL A 22 4.51 6.04 1.67
N PHE A 23 3.99 5.61 0.52
CA PHE A 23 2.61 5.89 0.14
C PHE A 23 1.60 5.35 1.14
N CYS A 24 1.73 4.09 1.58
CA CYS A 24 0.83 3.50 2.57
C CYS A 24 0.82 4.31 3.86
N TYR A 25 1.99 4.73 4.32
CA TYR A 25 2.10 5.54 5.53
C TYR A 25 1.47 6.93 5.36
N LEU A 26 1.70 7.61 4.23
CA LEU A 26 1.08 8.91 3.94
C LEU A 26 -0.44 8.80 3.81
N LEU A 27 -0.93 7.74 3.17
CA LEU A 27 -2.36 7.46 3.05
C LEU A 27 -2.99 7.21 4.43
N PHE A 28 -2.32 6.43 5.29
CA PHE A 28 -2.71 6.25 6.70
C PHE A 28 -2.86 7.59 7.42
N LYS A 29 -1.85 8.47 7.30
CA LYS A 29 -1.90 9.82 7.89
C LYS A 29 -3.10 10.62 7.39
N CYS A 30 -3.32 10.67 6.08
CA CYS A 30 -4.44 11.41 5.50
C CYS A 30 -5.80 10.85 5.94
N LEU A 31 -5.98 9.53 5.99
CA LEU A 31 -7.23 8.93 6.44
C LEU A 31 -7.50 9.21 7.93
N ARG A 32 -6.48 9.13 8.80
CA ARG A 32 -6.59 9.50 10.22
C ARG A 32 -6.95 10.98 10.40
N GLU A 33 -6.36 11.88 9.62
CA GLU A 33 -6.69 13.30 9.61
C GLU A 33 -8.14 13.58 9.17
N LEU A 34 -8.76 12.64 8.45
CA LEU A 34 -10.16 12.68 8.02
C LEU A 34 -11.09 11.93 8.99
N ASP A 35 -10.68 11.77 10.26
CA ASP A 35 -11.43 11.09 11.34
C ASP A 35 -11.79 9.63 11.01
N ASN A 36 -10.97 8.98 10.19
CA ASN A 36 -11.09 7.55 9.94
C ASN A 36 -10.31 6.75 11.00
N ASP A 37 -10.88 5.64 11.47
CA ASP A 37 -10.19 4.69 12.36
C ASP A 37 -9.24 3.77 11.58
N THR A 38 -8.36 4.35 10.77
CA THR A 38 -7.47 3.58 9.89
C THR A 38 -6.35 2.91 10.67
N CYS A 39 -6.02 1.68 10.31
CA CYS A 39 -4.79 1.02 10.71
C CYS A 39 -3.93 0.65 9.48
N ILE A 40 -2.67 0.34 9.71
CA ILE A 40 -1.77 -0.17 8.67
C ILE A 40 -1.18 -1.52 9.09
N MET A 41 -1.26 -2.51 8.21
CA MET A 41 -0.60 -3.80 8.33
C MET A 41 0.69 -3.79 7.49
N ASP A 42 1.85 -3.98 8.13
CA ASP A 42 3.10 -4.26 7.40
C ASP A 42 3.16 -5.75 7.06
N ALA A 43 2.71 -6.07 5.84
CA ALA A 43 2.61 -7.43 5.35
C ALA A 43 3.91 -7.92 4.67
N ASP A 44 4.90 -7.05 4.48
CA ASP A 44 6.24 -7.43 3.99
C ASP A 44 7.09 -8.01 5.12
N TYR A 45 6.74 -9.22 5.58
CA TYR A 45 7.40 -9.88 6.70
C TYR A 45 8.89 -10.17 6.46
N TYR A 46 9.34 -10.24 5.21
CA TYR A 46 10.76 -10.38 4.87
C TYR A 46 11.56 -9.09 5.14
N ALA A 47 10.94 -7.94 4.94
CA ALA A 47 11.60 -6.64 5.06
C ALA A 47 10.62 -5.55 5.55
N PRO A 48 10.12 -5.66 6.80
CA PRO A 48 9.09 -4.77 7.32
C PRO A 48 9.59 -3.33 7.37
N THR A 49 9.16 -2.53 6.39
CA THR A 49 9.74 -1.22 6.11
C THR A 49 9.30 -0.20 7.16
N LEU A 50 8.05 -0.27 7.64
CA LEU A 50 7.53 0.71 8.60
C LEU A 50 8.30 0.63 9.92
N ARG A 51 8.58 -0.59 10.39
CA ARG A 51 9.36 -0.84 11.61
C ARG A 51 10.85 -0.55 11.42
N ARG A 52 11.45 -1.02 10.32
CA ARG A 52 12.91 -0.93 10.12
C ARG A 52 13.42 0.51 10.07
N TYR A 53 12.57 1.45 9.66
CA TYR A 53 12.95 2.84 9.44
C TYR A 53 12.28 3.83 10.42
N ASP A 54 11.66 3.34 11.50
CA ASP A 54 10.99 4.16 12.52
C ASP A 54 10.03 5.20 11.91
N PHE A 55 9.10 4.75 11.05
CA PHE A 55 8.20 5.66 10.36
C PHE A 55 7.23 6.36 11.32
N ALA A 56 6.56 5.58 12.17
CA ALA A 56 5.51 6.05 13.07
C ALA A 56 6.05 6.68 14.37
N SER A 57 5.34 7.66 14.90
CA SER A 57 5.48 8.15 16.28
C SER A 57 5.00 7.11 17.30
N LEU A 58 5.23 7.37 18.60
CA LEU A 58 4.82 6.43 19.66
C LEU A 58 3.30 6.15 19.64
N GLU A 59 2.48 7.19 19.49
CA GLU A 59 1.02 7.07 19.37
C GLU A 59 0.62 6.32 18.10
N GLU A 60 1.22 6.66 16.96
CA GLU A 60 0.88 6.02 15.68
C GLU A 60 1.22 4.52 15.68
N ASN A 61 2.24 4.08 16.43
CA ASN A 61 2.59 2.66 16.54
C ASN A 61 1.45 1.79 17.08
N GLU A 62 0.48 2.35 17.79
CA GLU A 62 -0.71 1.62 18.27
C GLU A 62 -1.63 1.18 17.11
N TYR A 63 -1.53 1.86 15.96
CA TYR A 63 -2.31 1.59 14.75
C TYR A 63 -1.50 0.81 13.69
N LEU A 64 -0.25 0.46 14.01
CA LEU A 64 0.63 -0.34 13.14
C LEU A 64 0.55 -1.80 13.55
N ILE A 65 -0.07 -2.62 12.71
CA ILE A 65 -0.14 -4.07 12.89
C ILE A 65 1.00 -4.73 12.15
N MET A 66 1.83 -5.44 12.89
CA MET A 66 3.01 -6.09 12.35
C MET A 66 2.75 -7.57 12.12
N THR A 67 3.21 -8.07 10.99
CA THR A 67 3.37 -9.52 10.81
C THR A 67 4.35 -10.07 11.85
N PRO A 68 3.98 -11.14 12.59
CA PRO A 68 4.89 -11.75 13.55
C PRO A 68 6.10 -12.33 12.82
N HIS A 69 7.29 -12.02 13.33
CA HIS A 69 8.57 -12.68 13.04
C HIS A 69 9.16 -12.51 11.63
N SER A 70 9.85 -11.38 11.40
CA SER A 70 10.87 -11.26 10.35
C SER A 70 12.12 -12.12 10.61
N THR A 71 12.28 -12.66 11.82
CA THR A 71 13.49 -13.38 12.26
C THR A 71 13.42 -14.90 12.13
N LYS A 72 12.26 -15.48 11.80
CA LYS A 72 12.08 -16.93 11.54
C LYS A 72 11.05 -17.18 10.42
N PRO A 73 11.34 -16.72 9.19
CA PRO A 73 10.41 -16.84 8.07
C PRO A 73 10.00 -18.28 7.77
N GLU A 74 10.84 -19.28 8.10
CA GLU A 74 10.53 -20.71 7.89
C GLU A 74 9.28 -21.23 8.64
N HIS A 75 8.76 -20.48 9.63
CA HIS A 75 7.60 -20.90 10.40
C HIS A 75 6.27 -20.24 9.96
N LEU A 76 6.33 -19.28 9.04
CA LEU A 76 5.17 -18.56 8.53
C LEU A 76 4.62 -19.27 7.28
N THR A 77 3.62 -20.13 7.47
CA THR A 77 2.89 -20.73 6.35
C THR A 77 1.85 -19.76 5.79
N CYS A 78 1.44 -19.94 4.54
CA CYS A 78 0.37 -19.14 3.91
C CYS A 78 -0.92 -19.13 4.77
N ASP A 79 -1.28 -20.27 5.38
CA ASP A 79 -2.45 -20.35 6.27
C ASP A 79 -2.32 -19.56 7.57
N LYS A 80 -1.11 -19.48 8.15
CA LYS A 80 -0.87 -18.66 9.34
C LYS A 80 -0.94 -17.17 8.99
N PHE A 81 -0.37 -16.81 7.85
CA PHE A 81 -0.41 -15.44 7.34
C PHE A 81 -1.84 -15.01 7.00
N ARG A 82 -2.63 -15.86 6.32
CA ARG A 82 -4.05 -15.62 6.05
C ARG A 82 -4.84 -15.42 7.34
N ARG A 83 -4.65 -16.29 8.34
CA ARG A 83 -5.30 -16.16 9.66
C ARG A 83 -4.94 -14.87 10.37
N LEU A 84 -3.68 -14.46 10.32
CA LEU A 84 -3.25 -13.19 10.88
C LEU A 84 -3.93 -12.01 10.17
N ALA A 85 -3.88 -11.97 8.84
CA ALA A 85 -4.49 -10.89 8.07
C ALA A 85 -6.01 -10.82 8.31
N HIS A 86 -6.70 -11.95 8.49
CA HIS A 86 -8.11 -11.96 8.92
C HIS A 86 -8.31 -11.40 10.33
N SER A 87 -7.46 -11.75 11.30
CA SER A 87 -7.62 -11.27 12.68
C SER A 87 -7.54 -9.75 12.80
N ILE A 88 -6.91 -9.06 11.84
CA ILE A 88 -6.82 -7.60 11.80
C ILE A 88 -8.19 -6.93 11.66
N HIS A 89 -9.13 -7.59 10.95
CA HIS A 89 -10.49 -7.08 10.82
C HIS A 89 -11.24 -7.00 12.16
N ASP A 90 -10.77 -7.71 13.19
CA ASP A 90 -11.38 -7.65 14.51
C ASP A 90 -10.93 -6.46 15.35
N PHE A 91 -9.79 -5.83 15.00
CA PHE A 91 -9.18 -4.74 15.78
C PHE A 91 -9.66 -3.33 15.41
N ILE A 92 -10.50 -3.19 14.39
CA ILE A 92 -10.85 -1.89 13.82
C ILE A 92 -12.32 -1.60 14.07
N GLU A 93 -12.61 -0.37 14.50
CA GLU A 93 -13.96 0.04 14.81
C GLU A 93 -14.83 0.16 13.55
N THR A 94 -16.11 0.42 13.76
CA THR A 94 -17.17 0.38 12.74
C THR A 94 -16.97 1.31 11.53
N LYS A 95 -15.93 2.16 11.48
CA LYS A 95 -15.63 3.07 10.36
C LYS A 95 -14.21 2.95 9.76
N GLY A 96 -13.35 2.10 10.29
CA GLY A 96 -11.93 2.12 9.94
C GLY A 96 -11.54 1.35 8.68
N VAL A 97 -10.50 1.84 8.00
CA VAL A 97 -9.85 1.23 6.83
C VAL A 97 -8.62 0.43 7.26
N ILE A 98 -8.40 -0.75 6.65
CA ILE A 98 -7.13 -1.49 6.79
C ILE A 98 -6.27 -1.20 5.58
N ILE A 99 -5.13 -0.54 5.77
CA ILE A 99 -4.11 -0.45 4.74
C ILE A 99 -3.16 -1.64 4.88
N ILE A 100 -3.05 -2.47 3.85
CA ILE A 100 -2.10 -3.58 3.81
C ILE A 100 -0.91 -3.15 2.94
N ASP A 101 0.25 -2.92 3.55
CA ASP A 101 1.52 -2.70 2.85
C ASP A 101 2.06 -4.06 2.37
N GLY A 102 1.68 -4.45 1.15
CA GLY A 102 1.94 -5.79 0.61
C GLY A 102 3.40 -6.06 0.25
N VAL A 103 3.70 -7.30 -0.14
CA VAL A 103 5.06 -7.74 -0.49
C VAL A 103 5.48 -7.14 -1.84
N GLY A 104 6.75 -6.73 -1.97
CA GLY A 104 7.30 -6.22 -3.24
C GLY A 104 7.54 -7.27 -4.34
N LYS A 105 7.06 -8.51 -4.16
CA LYS A 105 7.25 -9.66 -5.06
C LYS A 105 5.96 -10.46 -5.16
N PHE A 106 5.72 -11.11 -6.31
CA PHE A 106 4.60 -12.03 -6.44
C PHE A 106 4.91 -13.35 -5.74
N SER A 107 3.97 -13.84 -4.95
CA SER A 107 4.10 -15.04 -4.13
C SER A 107 2.71 -15.56 -3.74
N ASP A 108 2.61 -16.75 -3.15
CA ASP A 108 1.35 -17.23 -2.59
C ASP A 108 0.84 -16.37 -1.42
N SER A 109 1.74 -15.69 -0.71
CA SER A 109 1.35 -14.66 0.27
C SER A 109 0.67 -13.48 -0.42
N THR A 110 1.18 -13.05 -1.58
CA THR A 110 0.57 -11.97 -2.37
C THR A 110 -0.82 -12.35 -2.87
N LYS A 111 -1.01 -13.58 -3.37
CA LYS A 111 -2.34 -14.11 -3.73
C LYS A 111 -3.29 -14.11 -2.54
N SER A 112 -2.82 -14.58 -1.40
CA SER A 112 -3.62 -14.59 -0.17
C SER A 112 -4.03 -13.16 0.25
N LEU A 113 -3.16 -12.16 0.08
CA LEU A 113 -3.52 -10.76 0.34
C LEU A 113 -4.54 -10.22 -0.67
N LEU A 114 -4.42 -10.58 -1.95
CA LEU A 114 -5.36 -10.17 -2.99
C LEU A 114 -6.77 -10.69 -2.70
N GLU A 115 -6.90 -11.94 -2.26
CA GLU A 115 -8.18 -12.54 -1.84
C GLU A 115 -8.84 -11.78 -0.68
N LEU A 116 -8.04 -11.15 0.18
CA LEU A 116 -8.51 -10.40 1.36
C LEU A 116 -8.85 -8.93 1.03
N ALA A 117 -8.29 -8.39 -0.04
CA ALA A 117 -8.38 -6.97 -0.34
C ALA A 117 -9.64 -6.66 -1.13
N HIS A 118 -10.46 -5.75 -0.60
CA HIS A 118 -11.61 -5.22 -1.34
C HIS A 118 -11.15 -4.22 -2.42
N MET A 119 -10.11 -3.45 -2.11
CA MET A 119 -9.50 -2.49 -3.01
C MET A 119 -8.02 -2.82 -3.19
N LEU A 120 -7.54 -2.73 -4.43
CA LEU A 120 -6.13 -2.86 -4.77
C LEU A 120 -5.61 -1.50 -5.25
N ILE A 121 -4.48 -1.05 -4.69
CA ILE A 121 -3.70 0.07 -5.20
C ILE A 121 -2.38 -0.47 -5.70
N ILE A 122 -2.12 -0.33 -6.99
CA ILE A 122 -0.86 -0.73 -7.61
C ILE A 122 0.00 0.52 -7.77
N LEU A 123 1.19 0.52 -7.18
CA LEU A 123 2.20 1.54 -7.37
C LEU A 123 3.23 1.06 -8.38
N CYS A 124 3.46 1.85 -9.43
CA CYS A 124 4.47 1.56 -10.42
C CYS A 124 5.44 2.74 -10.59
N PRO A 125 6.75 2.55 -10.39
CA PRO A 125 7.70 3.61 -10.65
C PRO A 125 7.72 3.94 -12.15
N ASN A 126 7.63 5.23 -12.49
CA ASN A 126 7.76 5.75 -13.85
C ASN A 126 9.22 5.85 -14.33
N ARG A 127 10.16 5.18 -13.64
CA ARG A 127 11.56 5.19 -14.03
C ARG A 127 11.78 4.35 -15.29
N TYR A 128 11.95 5.06 -16.42
CA TYR A 128 12.62 4.56 -17.61
C TYR A 128 14.15 4.72 -17.53
N ASP A 129 14.67 5.39 -16.49
CA ASP A 129 16.08 5.71 -16.25
C ASP A 129 16.88 4.60 -15.54
N VAL A 130 16.21 3.54 -15.07
CA VAL A 130 16.84 2.22 -14.85
C VAL A 130 16.47 1.41 -16.08
N LYS A 131 17.39 1.28 -17.05
CA LYS A 131 17.22 0.53 -18.31
C LYS A 131 15.90 -0.26 -18.35
N THR A 132 14.90 0.29 -19.02
CA THR A 132 13.61 -0.35 -19.34
C THR A 132 13.72 -1.51 -20.32
N THR A 133 14.85 -2.21 -20.28
CA THR A 133 15.06 -3.56 -20.79
C THR A 133 15.03 -4.60 -19.67
N SER A 134 14.81 -4.21 -18.40
CA SER A 134 15.07 -5.07 -17.25
C SER A 134 13.81 -5.67 -16.63
N LYS A 135 13.96 -6.95 -16.25
CA LYS A 135 13.08 -7.79 -15.45
C LYS A 135 12.75 -7.23 -14.04
N GLU A 136 13.01 -5.94 -13.78
CA GLU A 136 13.01 -5.32 -12.45
C GLU A 136 11.69 -4.60 -12.12
N CYS A 137 11.03 -4.04 -13.12
CA CYS A 137 9.73 -3.37 -12.96
C CYS A 137 8.54 -4.30 -13.21
N GLY A 138 8.76 -5.54 -13.63
CA GLY A 138 7.71 -6.50 -14.00
C GLY A 138 7.83 -7.83 -13.25
N TYR A 139 6.77 -8.63 -13.32
CA TYR A 139 6.73 -9.99 -12.77
C TYR A 139 6.97 -11.00 -13.89
N ILE A 140 7.73 -12.05 -13.60
CA ILE A 140 7.96 -13.13 -14.58
C ILE A 140 6.91 -14.22 -14.35
N GLN A 141 6.05 -14.44 -15.33
CA GLN A 141 5.13 -15.56 -15.39
C GLN A 141 5.39 -16.34 -16.68
N GLU A 142 5.68 -17.63 -16.56
CA GLU A 142 5.89 -18.52 -17.71
C GLU A 142 6.94 -18.00 -18.72
N GLY A 143 7.98 -17.34 -18.20
CA GLY A 143 9.06 -16.77 -19.02
C GLY A 143 8.75 -15.39 -19.63
N VAL A 144 7.54 -14.86 -19.45
CA VAL A 144 7.13 -13.52 -19.91
C VAL A 144 7.21 -12.52 -18.77
N VAL A 145 7.79 -11.34 -19.03
CA VAL A 145 7.80 -10.21 -18.09
C VAL A 145 6.50 -9.43 -18.27
N LEU A 146 5.66 -9.41 -17.24
CA LEU A 146 4.38 -8.69 -17.20
C LEU A 146 4.50 -7.43 -16.36
N HIS A 147 3.91 -6.33 -16.81
CA HIS A 147 3.88 -5.10 -16.03
C HIS A 147 2.98 -5.27 -14.79
N PRO A 148 3.30 -4.69 -13.60
CA PRO A 148 2.51 -4.85 -12.38
C PRO A 148 1.04 -4.46 -12.55
N PHE A 149 0.77 -3.41 -13.33
CA PHE A 149 -0.58 -3.04 -13.71
C PHE A 149 -1.29 -4.14 -14.50
N GLU A 150 -0.66 -4.70 -15.53
CA GLU A 150 -1.27 -5.75 -16.36
C GLU A 150 -1.53 -7.04 -15.58
N PHE A 151 -0.63 -7.34 -14.64
CA PHE A 151 -0.69 -8.56 -13.85
C PHE A 151 -1.78 -8.50 -12.77
N TYR A 152 -1.78 -7.46 -11.92
CA TYR A 152 -2.69 -7.41 -10.77
C TYR A 152 -4.06 -6.80 -11.07
N GLU A 153 -4.23 -6.04 -12.16
CA GLU A 153 -5.53 -5.41 -12.49
C GLU A 153 -6.66 -6.44 -12.63
N LYS A 154 -6.34 -7.67 -13.01
CA LYS A 154 -7.31 -8.76 -13.18
C LYS A 154 -7.75 -9.42 -11.87
N GLU A 155 -7.06 -9.13 -10.77
CA GLU A 155 -7.17 -9.88 -9.50
C GLU A 155 -8.06 -9.19 -8.45
N SER A 156 -8.60 -8.00 -8.71
CA SER A 156 -9.38 -7.25 -7.72
C SER A 156 -10.62 -6.56 -8.29
N LYS A 157 -11.64 -6.36 -7.44
CA LYS A 157 -12.92 -5.72 -7.80
C LYS A 157 -12.78 -4.22 -8.04
N MET A 158 -11.85 -3.55 -7.35
CA MET A 158 -11.56 -2.13 -7.54
C MET A 158 -10.05 -1.91 -7.52
N CYS A 159 -9.49 -1.48 -8.65
CA CYS A 159 -8.05 -1.32 -8.83
C CYS A 159 -7.70 0.13 -9.15
N MET A 160 -6.83 0.75 -8.35
CA MET A 160 -6.18 2.03 -8.67
C MET A 160 -4.77 1.83 -9.17
N LYS A 161 -4.36 2.62 -10.16
CA LYS A 161 -3.01 2.60 -10.72
C LYS A 161 -2.31 3.92 -10.44
N ILE A 162 -1.30 3.88 -9.57
CA ILE A 162 -0.54 5.04 -9.16
C ILE A 162 0.86 4.95 -9.76
N LYS A 163 1.22 5.89 -10.62
CA LYS A 163 2.62 6.02 -11.06
C LYS A 163 3.41 6.82 -10.06
N THR A 164 4.65 6.39 -9.78
CA THR A 164 5.53 7.07 -8.83
C THR A 164 6.79 7.59 -9.52
N HIS A 165 7.18 8.83 -9.24
CA HIS A 165 8.26 9.50 -9.97
C HIS A 165 9.36 9.95 -9.01
N PHE A 166 10.61 9.89 -9.45
CA PHE A 166 11.76 10.39 -8.70
C PHE A 166 12.15 11.78 -9.24
N ARG A 167 12.11 12.83 -8.40
CA ARG A 167 12.57 14.20 -8.72
C ARG A 167 11.90 14.95 -9.88
N ASP A 168 10.88 14.40 -10.53
CA ASP A 168 10.23 15.05 -11.67
C ASP A 168 9.26 16.16 -11.19
N GLN A 169 9.36 17.37 -11.77
CA GLN A 169 8.60 18.57 -11.38
C GLN A 169 7.22 18.64 -12.05
N ARG A 170 6.58 17.50 -12.26
CA ARG A 170 5.22 17.44 -12.81
C ARG A 170 4.18 17.58 -11.70
N ILE A 171 2.96 17.92 -12.09
CA ILE A 171 1.84 18.11 -11.18
C ILE A 171 1.31 16.73 -10.78
N ALA A 172 1.40 16.42 -9.48
CA ALA A 172 0.71 15.27 -8.90
C ALA A 172 -0.80 15.38 -9.13
N PHE A 173 -1.43 14.28 -9.53
CA PHE A 173 -2.86 14.27 -9.80
C PHE A 173 -3.47 12.92 -9.48
N PHE A 174 -4.77 12.92 -9.22
CA PHE A 174 -5.59 11.74 -9.15
C PHE A 174 -6.85 11.97 -10.00
N ASN A 175 -7.13 11.03 -10.90
CA ASN A 175 -8.35 11.00 -11.69
C ASN A 175 -9.23 9.89 -11.12
N GLU A 176 -10.24 10.29 -10.35
CA GLU A 176 -11.21 9.41 -9.72
C GLU A 176 -11.95 8.52 -10.73
N ASP A 177 -12.42 9.08 -11.85
CA ASP A 177 -13.23 8.36 -12.84
C ASP A 177 -12.47 7.18 -13.47
N LYS A 178 -11.16 7.35 -13.67
CA LYS A 178 -10.27 6.36 -14.27
C LYS A 178 -9.48 5.56 -13.24
N LEU A 179 -9.56 5.91 -11.95
CA LEU A 179 -8.77 5.33 -10.86
C LEU A 179 -7.26 5.33 -11.16
N VAL A 180 -6.76 6.41 -11.75
CA VAL A 180 -5.34 6.58 -12.07
C VAL A 180 -4.77 7.82 -11.39
N GLY A 181 -3.53 7.76 -10.95
CA GLY A 181 -2.85 8.91 -10.35
C GLY A 181 -1.34 8.90 -10.55
N GLU A 182 -0.72 10.04 -10.28
CA GLU A 182 0.72 10.22 -10.31
C GLU A 182 1.18 10.95 -9.05
N VAL A 183 2.21 10.41 -8.39
CA VAL A 183 2.80 10.95 -7.15
C VAL A 183 4.33 10.96 -7.24
N TYR A 184 4.96 11.84 -6.46
CA TYR A 184 6.36 12.19 -6.64
C TYR A 184 7.15 12.07 -5.34
N ASP A 185 8.41 11.71 -5.51
CA ASP A 185 9.44 11.73 -4.48
C ASP A 185 9.07 10.98 -3.19
N LEU A 186 8.57 9.74 -3.33
CA LEU A 186 8.23 8.88 -2.20
C LEU A 186 9.45 8.13 -1.65
N LYS A 187 10.34 8.81 -0.90
CA LYS A 187 11.54 8.18 -0.32
C LYS A 187 11.37 7.89 1.17
N ARG A 188 11.94 6.77 1.62
CA ARG A 188 11.84 6.32 3.01
C ARG A 188 12.47 7.29 4.01
N ASN A 189 13.56 7.97 3.63
CA ASN A 189 14.26 8.92 4.50
C ASN A 189 13.52 10.25 4.69
N GLN A 190 12.37 10.43 4.05
CA GLN A 190 11.48 11.58 4.20
C GLN A 190 10.42 11.37 5.28
N ILE A 191 10.37 10.19 5.90
CA ILE A 191 9.51 9.92 7.06
C ILE A 191 10.40 9.53 8.24
N LYS A 192 10.17 10.14 9.40
CA LYS A 192 10.87 9.79 10.64
C LYS A 192 10.03 10.13 11.87
N LYS A 193 9.70 9.11 12.67
CA LYS A 193 9.00 9.24 13.96
C LYS A 193 7.73 10.11 13.86
N GLY A 194 6.86 9.84 12.90
CA GLY A 194 5.64 10.60 12.66
C GLY A 194 5.79 11.79 11.72
N LYS A 195 7.01 12.31 11.55
CA LYS A 195 7.26 13.53 10.80
C LYS A 195 7.48 13.24 9.32
N ILE A 196 6.71 13.93 8.48
CA ILE A 196 6.84 13.97 7.03
C ILE A 196 7.73 15.15 6.68
N LEU A 197 8.84 14.90 5.97
CA LEU A 197 9.87 15.88 5.63
C LEU A 197 10.11 15.88 4.13
N ASN A 198 10.14 17.04 3.49
CA ASN A 198 10.57 17.19 2.09
C ASN A 198 9.76 16.37 1.07
N ILE A 199 8.53 15.93 1.38
CA ILE A 199 7.58 15.39 0.39
C ILE A 199 6.90 16.58 -0.32
N PRO A 200 6.77 16.59 -1.65
CA PRO A 200 6.09 17.66 -2.38
C PRO A 200 4.64 17.87 -1.89
N LYS A 201 4.22 19.13 -1.75
CA LYS A 201 2.87 19.48 -1.25
C LYS A 201 1.78 18.92 -2.15
N GLU A 202 2.01 18.93 -3.45
CA GLU A 202 1.11 18.40 -4.47
C GLU A 202 0.96 16.89 -4.30
N THR A 203 2.03 16.16 -3.99
CA THR A 203 1.95 14.71 -3.69
C THR A 203 1.11 14.45 -2.45
N LEU A 204 1.29 15.24 -1.39
CA LEU A 204 0.45 15.13 -0.19
C LEU A 204 -1.03 15.43 -0.51
N ALA A 205 -1.30 16.48 -1.29
CA ALA A 205 -2.65 16.83 -1.72
C ALA A 205 -3.29 15.72 -2.56
N THR A 206 -2.56 15.12 -3.49
CA THR A 206 -3.04 13.99 -4.30
C THR A 206 -3.32 12.76 -3.44
N ILE A 207 -2.46 12.42 -2.49
CA ILE A 207 -2.71 11.28 -1.57
C ILE A 207 -3.93 11.57 -0.68
N LYS A 208 -4.13 12.82 -0.27
CA LYS A 208 -5.34 13.23 0.45
C LYS A 208 -6.60 13.07 -0.41
N GLN A 209 -6.58 13.46 -1.69
CA GLN A 209 -7.71 13.22 -2.62
C GLN A 209 -8.02 11.73 -2.75
N ILE A 210 -6.99 10.87 -2.81
CA ILE A 210 -7.18 9.42 -2.80
C ILE A 210 -7.83 8.95 -1.48
N ALA A 211 -7.41 9.49 -0.34
CA ALA A 211 -8.00 9.19 0.97
C ALA A 211 -9.50 9.59 1.03
N GLU A 212 -9.84 10.78 0.56
CA GLU A 212 -11.21 11.28 0.47
C GLU A 212 -12.08 10.39 -0.43
N PHE A 213 -11.56 10.00 -1.59
CA PHE A 213 -12.23 9.04 -2.48
C PHE A 213 -12.51 7.71 -1.77
N ILE A 214 -11.51 7.15 -1.09
CA ILE A 214 -11.60 5.87 -0.37
C ILE A 214 -12.71 5.94 0.69
N ILE A 215 -12.71 7.01 1.48
CA ILE A 215 -13.75 7.29 2.48
C ILE A 215 -15.13 7.34 1.81
N ASN A 216 -15.29 8.09 0.71
CA ASN A 216 -16.57 8.23 0.02
C ASN A 216 -17.12 6.91 -0.53
N LYS A 217 -16.25 5.96 -0.93
CA LYS A 217 -16.68 4.63 -1.39
C LYS A 217 -17.06 3.67 -0.25
N TRP A 218 -16.51 3.87 0.95
CA TRP A 218 -16.73 2.97 2.09
C TRP A 218 -17.68 3.49 3.18
N ILE A 219 -17.90 4.80 3.30
CA ILE A 219 -18.83 5.40 4.28
C ILE A 219 -20.29 5.47 3.77
N ILE A 220 -20.67 4.62 2.79
CA ILE A 220 -22.08 4.35 2.41
C ILE A 220 -22.46 2.94 2.82
#